data_AF-A0A4R8XZI4-F1
#
_entry.id   AF-A0A4R8XZI4-F1
#
_cell.length_a   1.000
_cell.length_b   1.000
_cell.length_c   1.000
_cell.angle_alpha   90.00
_cell.angle_beta   90.00
_cell.angle_gamma   90.00
#
_symmetry.space_group_name_H-M   'P 1'
#
loop_
_entity.id
_entity.type
_entity.pdbx_description
1 polymer ?
#
loop_
_entity_poly.entity_id
_entity_poly.type
_entity_poly.pdbx_seq_one_letter_code
_entity_poly.pdbx_strand_id
1 'polypeptide(L)'
;MRALLGYAGASLALAAEQSGCHLGWNTLAALGSVESGHGTHDGSALGADGTALPGIFGPALDGSAFAAISDTDRGAWDGSSEWDRAVGPLQFIPATWERWGADGNGDGVDDPQQIDDAALAAGRYLCHYGELSRPERWRTAVFAFNHVDSYVDTVAATANSYAVPAG
;
A
#
# COMPACT_ATOMS: atom_id res chain seq x y z
N MET A 1 -5.03 -2.48 15.61
CA MET A 1 -4.37 -1.28 16.20
C MET A 1 -3.07 -0.93 15.48
N ARG A 2 -2.13 -1.88 15.28
CA ARG A 2 -0.82 -1.57 14.70
C ARG A 2 -0.86 -0.92 13.32
N ALA A 3 -1.67 -1.45 12.40
CA ALA A 3 -1.77 -0.90 11.05
C ALA A 3 -2.23 0.56 11.01
N LEU A 4 -3.19 0.93 11.88
CA LEU A 4 -3.69 2.30 11.98
C LEU A 4 -2.57 3.30 12.32
N LEU A 5 -1.60 2.90 13.16
CA LEU A 5 -0.46 3.74 13.48
C LEU A 5 0.39 4.03 12.24
N GLY A 6 0.63 3.03 11.39
CA GLY A 6 1.36 3.22 10.12
C GLY A 6 0.62 4.14 9.16
N TYR A 7 -0.69 3.95 8.98
CA TYR A 7 -1.48 4.83 8.10
C TYR A 7 -1.56 6.28 8.62
N ALA A 8 -1.74 6.45 9.93
CA ALA A 8 -1.78 7.78 10.55
C ALA A 8 -0.40 8.45 10.48
N GLY A 9 0.68 7.71 10.77
CA GLY A 9 2.06 8.19 10.68
C GLY A 9 2.39 8.66 9.27
N ALA A 10 2.12 7.83 8.25
CA ALA A 10 2.33 8.19 6.85
C ALA A 10 1.53 9.43 6.42
N SER A 11 0.26 9.53 6.82
CA SER A 11 -0.57 10.72 6.52
C SER A 11 -0.01 11.99 7.16
N LEU A 12 0.50 11.92 8.40
CA LEU A 12 1.14 13.04 9.09
C LEU A 12 2.48 13.42 8.42
N ALA A 13 3.31 12.45 8.06
CA ALA A 13 4.56 12.68 7.35
C ALA A 13 4.30 13.38 6.00
N LEU A 14 3.32 12.90 5.23
CA LEU A 14 2.96 13.48 3.94
C LEU A 14 2.31 14.86 4.05
N ALA A 15 1.60 15.16 5.13
CA ALA A 15 1.12 16.51 5.38
C ALA A 15 2.28 17.52 5.55
N ALA A 16 3.44 17.08 6.04
CA ALA A 16 4.66 17.88 6.15
C ALA A 16 5.49 17.89 4.86
N GLU A 17 5.67 16.73 4.21
CA GLU A 17 6.47 16.58 2.98
C GLU A 17 5.78 17.16 1.73
N GLN A 18 4.46 16.96 1.63
CA GLN A 18 3.65 17.23 0.44
C GLN A 18 2.31 17.84 0.83
N SER A 19 2.33 19.01 1.48
CA SER A 19 1.13 19.63 2.06
C SER A 19 -0.03 19.87 1.08
N GLY A 20 0.26 20.02 -0.23
CA GLY A 20 -0.77 20.16 -1.28
C GLY A 20 -1.42 18.86 -1.74
N CYS A 21 -0.97 17.70 -1.25
CA CYS A 21 -1.54 16.40 -1.59
C CYS A 21 -2.87 16.16 -0.86
N HIS A 22 -3.02 16.63 0.38
CA HIS A 22 -4.23 16.45 1.19
C HIS A 22 -4.69 14.98 1.35
N LEU A 23 -3.75 14.02 1.41
CA LEU A 23 -4.05 12.60 1.65
C LEU A 23 -4.52 12.36 3.09
N GLY A 24 -5.71 11.76 3.23
CA GLY A 24 -6.23 11.29 4.52
C GLY A 24 -5.77 9.87 4.87
N TRP A 25 -5.52 9.61 6.16
CA TRP A 25 -5.16 8.28 6.68
C TRP A 25 -6.15 7.18 6.30
N ASN A 26 -7.43 7.52 6.14
CA ASN A 26 -8.51 6.60 5.81
C ASN A 26 -8.35 6.01 4.39
N THR A 27 -7.70 6.73 3.46
CA THR A 27 -7.38 6.19 2.13
C THR A 27 -6.33 5.09 2.23
N LEU A 28 -5.25 5.33 3.00
CA LEU A 28 -4.21 4.31 3.24
C LEU A 28 -4.77 3.10 3.99
N ALA A 29 -5.63 3.34 4.98
CA ALA A 29 -6.31 2.27 5.69
C ALA A 29 -7.20 1.44 4.74
N ALA A 30 -7.93 2.08 3.84
CA ALA A 30 -8.76 1.39 2.86
C ALA A 30 -7.94 0.51 1.90
N LEU A 31 -6.82 1.04 1.38
CA LEU A 31 -5.89 0.23 0.59
C LEU A 31 -5.43 -0.99 1.39
N GLY A 32 -4.89 -0.82 2.59
CA GLY A 32 -4.40 -1.96 3.37
C GLY A 32 -5.49 -2.96 3.77
N SER A 33 -6.74 -2.51 3.97
CA SER A 33 -7.87 -3.42 4.18
C SER A 33 -8.14 -4.27 2.94
N VAL A 34 -8.17 -3.65 1.76
CA VAL A 34 -8.49 -4.32 0.49
C VAL A 34 -7.35 -5.25 0.07
N GLU A 35 -6.11 -4.80 0.22
CA GLU A 35 -4.92 -5.54 -0.20
C GLU A 35 -4.61 -6.75 0.68
N SER A 36 -4.77 -6.63 2.00
CA SER A 36 -4.31 -7.69 2.90
C SER A 36 -5.08 -7.83 4.22
N GLY A 37 -6.25 -7.19 4.34
CA GLY A 37 -6.97 -7.15 5.62
C GLY A 37 -6.17 -6.44 6.72
N HIS A 38 -5.37 -5.43 6.35
CA HIS A 38 -4.41 -4.73 7.21
C HIS A 38 -3.26 -5.61 7.72
N GLY A 39 -2.67 -6.41 6.84
CA GLY A 39 -1.52 -7.25 7.14
C GLY A 39 -1.86 -8.62 7.73
N THR A 40 -3.12 -9.06 7.60
CA THR A 40 -3.60 -10.33 8.19
C THR A 40 -3.90 -11.42 7.15
N HIS A 41 -3.56 -11.18 5.88
CA HIS A 41 -3.79 -12.14 4.79
C HIS A 41 -2.94 -13.40 4.96
N ASP A 42 -3.47 -14.55 4.52
CA ASP A 42 -2.76 -15.85 4.50
C ASP A 42 -2.06 -16.25 5.81
N GLY A 43 -2.67 -15.92 6.95
CA GLY A 43 -2.15 -16.27 8.27
C GLY A 43 -1.02 -15.36 8.78
N SER A 44 -0.70 -14.28 8.04
CA SER A 44 0.16 -13.20 8.51
C SER A 44 -0.47 -12.45 9.69
N ALA A 45 0.37 -11.82 10.49
CA ALA A 45 -0.01 -10.77 11.40
C ALA A 45 1.11 -9.72 11.49
N LEU A 46 0.74 -8.47 11.78
CA LEU A 46 1.71 -7.42 12.05
C LEU A 46 2.27 -7.58 13.46
N GLY A 47 3.60 -7.61 13.57
CA GLY A 47 4.33 -7.51 14.83
C GLY A 47 4.13 -6.16 15.51
N ALA A 48 4.66 -6.02 16.73
CA ALA A 48 4.61 -4.76 17.45
C ALA A 48 5.45 -3.66 16.75
N ASP A 49 6.54 -4.08 16.10
CA ASP A 49 7.39 -3.27 15.23
C ASP A 49 6.65 -2.82 13.97
N GLY A 50 5.68 -3.60 13.48
CA GLY A 50 4.90 -3.31 12.28
C GLY A 50 5.23 -4.21 11.09
N THR A 51 6.18 -5.12 11.25
CA THR A 51 6.57 -6.11 10.24
C THR A 51 5.53 -7.22 10.13
N ALA A 52 5.14 -7.59 8.91
CA ALA A 52 4.24 -8.71 8.64
C ALA A 52 4.97 -10.06 8.76
N LEU A 53 4.47 -10.96 9.62
CA LEU A 53 5.04 -12.29 9.83
C LEU A 53 3.95 -13.38 9.89
N PRO A 54 4.05 -14.47 9.09
CA PRO A 54 4.94 -14.60 7.93
C PRO A 54 4.73 -13.48 6.91
N GLY A 55 5.73 -13.21 6.07
CA GLY A 55 5.63 -12.18 5.03
C GLY A 55 4.46 -12.43 4.08
N ILE A 56 3.86 -11.35 3.58
CA ILE A 56 2.69 -11.40 2.70
C ILE A 56 3.17 -11.33 1.26
N PHE A 57 2.72 -12.30 0.46
CA PHE A 57 3.06 -12.40 -0.96
C PHE A 57 1.83 -12.81 -1.75
N GLY A 58 1.44 -12.00 -2.74
CA GLY A 58 0.36 -12.29 -3.66
C GLY A 58 0.66 -13.48 -4.58
N PRO A 59 -0.26 -13.86 -5.48
CA PRO A 59 0.00 -14.89 -6.47
C PRO A 59 1.09 -14.47 -7.47
N ALA A 60 1.68 -15.45 -8.16
CA ALA A 60 2.58 -15.19 -9.28
C ALA A 60 1.83 -14.45 -10.40
N LEU A 61 2.45 -13.40 -10.94
CA LEU A 61 1.91 -12.59 -12.01
C LEU A 61 2.33 -13.18 -13.35
N ASP A 62 1.81 -14.36 -13.68
CA ASP A 62 2.21 -15.18 -14.85
C ASP A 62 1.29 -15.01 -16.07
N GLY A 63 0.27 -14.14 -15.98
CA GLY A 63 -0.71 -13.93 -17.05
C GLY A 63 -1.92 -14.86 -17.01
N SER A 64 -2.02 -15.79 -16.06
CA SER A 64 -3.15 -16.75 -15.98
C SER A 64 -4.43 -16.14 -15.41
N ALA A 65 -4.32 -15.48 -14.25
CA ALA A 65 -5.42 -14.81 -13.56
C ALA A 65 -5.22 -13.29 -13.42
N PHE A 66 -3.96 -12.84 -13.43
CA PHE A 66 -3.55 -11.45 -13.29
C PHE A 66 -2.64 -11.05 -14.47
N ALA A 67 -2.24 -9.78 -14.55
CA ALA A 67 -1.29 -9.34 -15.56
C ALA A 67 0.02 -10.15 -15.49
N ALA A 68 0.65 -10.38 -16.64
CA ALA A 68 1.97 -11.01 -16.69
C ALA A 68 3.05 -9.97 -16.37
N ILE A 69 3.80 -10.16 -15.29
CA ILE A 69 4.92 -9.31 -14.87
C ILE A 69 6.14 -10.21 -14.60
N SER A 70 7.08 -10.23 -15.54
CA SER A 70 8.35 -10.94 -15.36
C SER A 70 9.18 -10.32 -14.25
N ASP A 71 10.05 -11.13 -13.63
CA ASP A 71 10.98 -10.71 -12.57
C ASP A 71 11.65 -9.35 -12.85
N THR A 72 11.55 -8.43 -11.90
CA THR A 72 12.14 -7.09 -12.00
C THR A 72 13.27 -6.81 -11.02
N ASP A 73 13.44 -7.64 -9.98
CA ASP A 73 14.36 -7.39 -8.87
C ASP A 73 15.33 -8.55 -8.57
N ARG A 74 15.30 -9.61 -9.39
CA ARG A 74 16.07 -10.85 -9.20
C ARG A 74 15.67 -11.63 -7.94
N GLY A 75 14.39 -11.56 -7.57
CA GLY A 75 13.79 -12.20 -6.40
C GLY A 75 14.18 -11.54 -5.08
N ALA A 76 14.55 -10.26 -5.10
CA ALA A 76 14.99 -9.55 -3.91
C ALA A 76 13.87 -9.41 -2.88
N TRP A 77 12.66 -9.10 -3.33
CA TRP A 77 11.52 -8.84 -2.44
C TRP A 77 10.58 -10.01 -2.29
N ASP A 78 10.39 -10.84 -3.32
CA ASP A 78 9.39 -11.91 -3.33
C ASP A 78 9.96 -13.33 -3.44
N GLY A 79 11.29 -13.46 -3.58
CA GLY A 79 12.01 -14.72 -3.72
C GLY A 79 11.81 -15.43 -5.07
N SER A 80 11.21 -14.78 -6.06
CA SER A 80 10.94 -15.33 -7.40
C SER A 80 11.91 -14.75 -8.43
N SER A 81 12.49 -15.61 -9.27
CA SER A 81 13.36 -15.16 -10.38
C SER A 81 12.71 -15.32 -11.76
N GLU A 82 11.39 -15.54 -11.81
CA GLU A 82 10.65 -15.77 -13.06
C GLU A 82 9.52 -14.77 -13.22
N TRP A 83 8.61 -14.72 -12.25
CA TRP A 83 7.43 -13.86 -12.24
C TRP A 83 7.34 -13.13 -10.92
N ASP A 84 7.17 -11.81 -10.98
CA ASP A 84 6.98 -10.99 -9.79
C ASP A 84 5.66 -11.37 -9.08
N ARG A 85 5.63 -11.12 -7.78
CA ARG A 85 4.46 -11.22 -6.90
C ARG A 85 4.27 -9.87 -6.23
N ALA A 86 3.02 -9.56 -5.89
CA ALA A 86 2.76 -8.43 -5.02
C ALA A 86 3.30 -8.70 -3.60
N VAL A 87 4.05 -7.76 -3.02
CA VAL A 87 4.74 -7.90 -1.73
C VAL A 87 4.14 -7.01 -0.66
N GLY A 88 4.06 -7.55 0.56
CA GLY A 88 3.77 -6.74 1.74
C GLY A 88 2.30 -6.46 2.00
N PRO A 89 1.99 -5.77 3.12
CA PRO A 89 0.62 -5.43 3.51
C PRO A 89 -0.12 -4.56 2.50
N LEU A 90 0.59 -3.78 1.67
CA LEU A 90 0.00 -2.96 0.60
C LEU A 90 0.27 -3.51 -0.81
N GLN A 91 0.71 -4.76 -0.92
CA GLN A 91 0.76 -5.52 -2.19
C GLN A 91 1.48 -4.78 -3.32
N PHE A 92 2.66 -4.21 -3.03
CA PHE A 92 3.48 -3.54 -4.04
C PHE A 92 4.04 -4.54 -5.05
N ILE A 93 4.11 -4.15 -6.32
CA ILE A 93 4.94 -4.86 -7.30
C ILE A 93 6.41 -4.44 -7.09
N PRO A 94 7.39 -5.35 -7.18
CA PRO A 94 8.80 -5.03 -6.94
C PRO A 94 9.33 -3.82 -7.71
N ALA A 95 9.04 -3.69 -9.02
CA ALA A 95 9.40 -2.49 -9.79
C ALA A 95 8.75 -1.19 -9.28
N THR A 96 7.54 -1.26 -8.71
CA THR A 96 6.91 -0.11 -8.06
C THR A 96 7.61 0.20 -6.74
N TRP A 97 7.97 -0.83 -5.96
CA TRP A 97 8.71 -0.67 -4.72
C TRP A 97 10.08 -0.02 -4.95
N GLU A 98 10.82 -0.42 -5.98
CA GLU A 98 12.12 0.16 -6.33
C GLU A 98 12.04 1.69 -6.53
N ARG A 99 10.89 2.19 -7.00
CA ARG A 99 10.67 3.62 -7.24
C ARG A 99 10.08 4.37 -6.04
N TRP A 100 9.25 3.71 -5.24
CA TRP A 100 8.40 4.36 -4.24
C TRP A 100 8.67 3.92 -2.80
N GLY A 101 9.52 2.92 -2.59
CA GLY A 101 9.96 2.45 -1.29
C GLY A 101 10.38 3.60 -0.38
N ALA A 102 10.13 3.43 0.91
CA ALA A 102 10.34 4.47 1.89
C ALA A 102 10.52 3.88 3.28
N ASP A 103 11.50 4.39 4.01
CA ASP A 103 11.70 4.17 5.44
C ASP A 103 10.66 4.99 6.25
N GLY A 104 9.55 4.35 6.60
CA GLY A 104 8.42 4.97 7.29
C GLY A 104 8.54 4.89 8.82
N ASN A 105 9.30 3.92 9.34
CA ASN A 105 9.56 3.76 10.76
C ASN A 105 10.86 4.45 11.23
N GLY A 106 11.72 4.88 10.30
CA GLY A 106 12.97 5.60 10.54
C GLY A 106 14.16 4.71 10.95
N ASP A 107 14.15 3.42 10.61
CA ASP A 107 15.21 2.48 10.98
C ASP A 107 16.35 2.37 9.95
N GLY A 108 16.23 3.06 8.82
CA GLY A 108 17.20 3.10 7.73
C GLY A 108 17.05 1.97 6.71
N VAL A 109 15.97 1.19 6.76
CA VAL A 109 15.65 0.12 5.82
C VAL A 109 14.30 0.40 5.16
N ASP A 110 14.24 0.31 3.83
CA ASP A 110 12.97 0.32 3.11
C ASP A 110 12.47 -1.13 2.98
N ASP A 111 11.57 -1.60 3.87
CA ASP A 111 11.04 -2.96 3.83
C ASP A 111 9.54 -3.00 3.43
N PRO A 112 9.17 -3.63 2.29
CA PRO A 112 7.78 -3.71 1.87
C PRO A 112 6.89 -4.53 2.82
N GLN A 113 7.48 -5.41 3.65
CA GLN A 113 6.75 -6.16 4.67
C GLN A 113 6.45 -5.32 5.93
N GLN A 114 7.07 -4.15 6.06
CA GLN A 114 6.91 -3.25 7.19
C GLN A 114 5.78 -2.25 6.90
N ILE A 115 4.79 -2.17 7.80
CA ILE A 115 3.55 -1.44 7.50
C ILE A 115 3.72 0.08 7.41
N ASP A 116 4.62 0.70 8.19
CA ASP A 116 4.81 2.15 8.11
C ASP A 116 5.53 2.53 6.81
N ASP A 117 6.48 1.70 6.38
CA ASP A 117 7.23 1.85 5.13
C ASP A 117 6.30 1.72 3.94
N ALA A 118 5.53 0.62 3.90
CA ALA A 118 4.52 0.38 2.89
C ALA A 118 3.49 1.54 2.85
N ALA A 119 3.02 2.02 4.01
CA ALA A 119 2.06 3.12 4.08
C ALA A 119 2.64 4.44 3.57
N LEU A 120 3.88 4.77 3.91
CA LEU A 120 4.56 5.98 3.44
C LEU A 120 4.82 5.91 1.93
N ALA A 121 5.30 4.77 1.44
CA ALA A 121 5.50 4.50 0.02
C ALA A 121 4.18 4.66 -0.78
N ALA A 122 3.09 4.05 -0.31
CA ALA A 122 1.79 4.15 -0.95
C ALA A 122 1.25 5.58 -0.93
N GLY A 123 1.44 6.30 0.17
CA GLY A 123 1.03 7.69 0.23
C GLY A 123 1.84 8.59 -0.70
N ARG A 124 3.16 8.40 -0.82
CA ARG A 124 4.00 9.10 -1.82
C ARG A 124 3.55 8.78 -3.25
N TYR A 125 3.26 7.52 -3.54
CA TYR A 125 2.71 7.07 -4.82
C TYR A 125 1.41 7.79 -5.16
N LEU A 126 0.44 7.81 -4.24
CA LEU A 126 -0.84 8.48 -4.48
C LEU A 126 -0.66 9.99 -4.65
N CYS A 127 0.17 10.63 -3.82
CA CYS A 127 0.42 12.07 -3.88
C CYS A 127 1.08 12.52 -5.20
N HIS A 128 1.76 11.61 -5.91
CA HIS A 128 2.26 11.87 -7.27
C HIS A 128 1.15 12.31 -8.25
N TYR A 129 -0.08 11.85 -8.03
CA TYR A 129 -1.23 12.17 -8.88
C TYR A 129 -1.89 13.53 -8.56
N GLY A 130 -1.42 14.21 -7.51
CA GLY A 130 -1.77 15.59 -7.18
C GLY A 130 -2.61 15.74 -5.92
N GLU A 131 -3.50 16.74 -5.92
CA GLU A 131 -4.35 17.10 -4.78
C GLU A 131 -5.50 16.08 -4.62
N LEU A 132 -5.39 15.18 -3.65
CA LEU A 132 -6.29 14.06 -3.40
C LEU A 132 -7.56 14.43 -2.62
N SER A 133 -7.68 15.69 -2.18
CA SER A 133 -8.97 16.24 -1.73
C SER A 133 -9.98 16.36 -2.88
N ARG A 134 -9.50 16.34 -4.14
CA ARG A 134 -10.34 16.36 -5.34
C ARG A 134 -10.74 14.94 -5.74
N PRO A 135 -12.05 14.62 -5.82
CA PRO A 135 -12.51 13.27 -6.12
C PRO A 135 -11.94 12.68 -7.41
N GLU A 136 -11.81 13.47 -8.48
CA GLU A 136 -11.27 13.03 -9.76
C GLU A 136 -9.79 12.67 -9.70
N ARG A 137 -9.00 13.41 -8.92
CA ARG A 137 -7.58 13.13 -8.70
C ARG A 137 -7.40 11.91 -7.82
N TRP A 138 -8.19 11.81 -6.74
CA TRP A 138 -8.22 10.64 -5.88
C TRP A 138 -8.54 9.36 -6.65
N ARG A 139 -9.61 9.38 -7.48
CA ARG A 139 -9.98 8.22 -8.31
C ARG A 139 -8.88 7.84 -9.28
N THR A 140 -8.23 8.83 -9.92
CA THR A 140 -7.09 8.59 -10.82
C THR A 140 -5.94 7.93 -10.08
N ALA A 141 -5.59 8.40 -8.89
CA ALA A 141 -4.50 7.86 -8.08
C ALA A 141 -4.77 6.40 -7.65
N VAL A 142 -5.98 6.11 -7.17
CA VAL A 142 -6.36 4.75 -6.74
C VAL A 142 -6.48 3.80 -7.93
N PHE A 143 -7.02 4.26 -9.06
CA PHE A 143 -7.06 3.45 -10.29
C PHE A 143 -5.65 3.12 -10.81
N ALA A 144 -4.69 4.03 -10.63
CA ALA A 144 -3.31 3.73 -10.98
C ALA A 144 -2.65 2.72 -10.04
N PHE A 145 -3.16 2.56 -8.81
CA PHE A 145 -2.71 1.51 -7.89
C PHE A 145 -3.17 0.14 -8.40
N ASN A 146 -4.42 0.03 -8.86
CA ASN A 146 -4.96 -1.15 -9.53
C ASN A 146 -6.02 -0.73 -10.58
N HIS A 147 -5.78 -1.08 -11.85
CA HIS A 147 -6.51 -0.60 -13.04
C HIS A 147 -7.88 -1.26 -13.22
N VAL A 148 -8.67 -1.33 -12.14
CA VAL A 148 -9.99 -1.95 -12.10
C VAL A 148 -10.96 -0.98 -11.43
N ASP A 149 -12.03 -0.58 -12.12
CA ASP A 149 -12.98 0.40 -11.57
C ASP A 149 -13.67 -0.10 -10.28
N SER A 150 -14.01 -1.39 -10.21
CA SER A 150 -14.62 -1.96 -8.99
C SER A 150 -13.66 -1.95 -7.79
N TYR A 151 -12.35 -1.96 -8.03
CA TYR A 151 -11.35 -1.77 -6.98
C TYR A 151 -11.42 -0.34 -6.44
N VAL A 152 -11.44 0.67 -7.32
CA VAL A 152 -11.57 2.09 -6.93
C VAL A 152 -12.82 2.32 -6.09
N ASP A 153 -13.94 1.76 -6.52
CA ASP A 153 -15.22 1.90 -5.81
C ASP A 153 -15.19 1.19 -4.44
N THR A 154 -14.53 0.03 -4.35
CA THR A 154 -14.35 -0.70 -3.09
C THR A 154 -13.47 0.06 -2.10
N VAL A 155 -12.34 0.62 -2.57
CA VAL A 155 -11.46 1.45 -1.75
C VAL A 155 -12.21 2.71 -1.28
N ALA A 156 -12.99 3.35 -2.16
CA ALA A 156 -13.77 4.54 -1.80
C ALA A 156 -14.82 4.23 -0.72
N ALA A 157 -15.60 3.16 -0.90
CA ALA A 157 -16.58 2.72 0.08
C ALA A 157 -15.92 2.39 1.44
N THR A 158 -14.79 1.70 1.41
CA THR A 158 -14.03 1.31 2.61
C THR A 158 -13.48 2.55 3.33
N ALA A 159 -12.86 3.48 2.60
CA ALA A 159 -12.31 4.73 3.14
C ALA A 159 -13.40 5.61 3.80
N ASN A 160 -14.60 5.64 3.19
CA ASN A 160 -15.74 6.35 3.75
C ASN A 160 -16.26 5.68 5.03
N SER A 161 -16.22 4.34 5.12
CA SER A 161 -16.64 3.64 6.33
C SER A 161 -15.76 3.95 7.55
N TYR A 162 -14.46 4.18 7.33
CA TYR A 162 -13.52 4.61 8.38
C TYR A 162 -13.65 6.09 8.77
N ALA A 163 -14.25 6.92 7.90
CA ALA A 163 -14.43 8.35 8.17
C ALA A 163 -15.66 8.65 9.04
N VAL A 164 -16.56 7.67 9.22
CA VAL A 164 -17.71 7.81 10.12
C VAL A 164 -17.22 7.74 11.57
N PRO A 165 -17.49 8.76 12.41
CA PRO A 165 -17.15 8.69 13.83
C PRO A 165 -17.78 7.44 14.45
N ALA A 166 -17.00 6.69 15.24
CA ALA A 166 -17.57 5.71 16.14
C ALA A 166 -18.55 6.45 17.07
N GLY A 167 -19.84 6.15 16.93
CA GLY A 167 -20.91 6.76 17.72
C GLY A 167 -20.81 6.45 19.20
#